data_AF-A0A7X0GNI0-F1
#
_entry.id   AF-A0A7X0GNI0-F1
#
_cell.length_a   1.000
_cell.length_b   1.000
_cell.length_c   1.000
_cell.angle_alpha   90.00
_cell.angle_beta   90.00
_cell.angle_gamma   90.00
#
_symmetry.space_group_name_H-M   'P 1'
#
loop_
_entity.id
_entity.type
_entity.pdbx_description
1 polymer ?
#
loop_
_entity_poly.entity_id
_entity_poly.type
_entity_poly.pdbx_seq_one_letter_code
_entity_poly.pdbx_strand_id
1 'polypeptide(L)'
;MSAHYPARDVYNADAAHTLPAVLTEMLVQSTPDRLVLLPALPSAYPEGALRGVRTRFGAELDLTWTRDGAVVVIRPARTHRVELRTSSGAESLHLVAGEDHVLTLRAW
;
A
#
# COMPACT_ATOMS: atom_id res chain seq x y z
N MET A 1 17.45 -3.34 -16.86
CA MET A 1 18.61 -3.83 -16.10
C MET A 1 18.45 -5.33 -15.92
N SER A 2 19.21 -6.13 -16.67
CA SER A 2 19.46 -7.54 -16.34
C SER A 2 20.97 -7.74 -16.38
N ALA A 3 21.49 -8.75 -15.66
CA ALA A 3 22.91 -9.08 -15.65
C ALA A 3 23.47 -9.39 -17.06
N HIS A 4 22.59 -9.58 -18.04
CA HIS A 4 22.93 -9.90 -19.42
C HIS A 4 23.24 -8.67 -20.31
N TYR A 5 22.92 -7.44 -19.88
CA TYR A 5 23.16 -6.22 -20.67
C TYR A 5 23.85 -5.12 -19.84
N PRO A 6 25.18 -5.22 -19.61
CA PRO A 6 25.90 -4.34 -18.69
C PRO A 6 26.04 -2.89 -19.18
N ALA A 7 25.94 -2.65 -20.49
CA ALA A 7 26.10 -1.33 -21.10
C ALA A 7 24.89 -0.38 -20.90
N ARG A 8 23.76 -0.89 -20.38
CA ARG A 8 22.52 -0.11 -20.10
C ARG A 8 21.89 0.57 -21.33
N ASP A 9 22.18 0.05 -22.52
CA ASP A 9 21.68 0.49 -23.82
C ASP A 9 20.43 -0.28 -24.30
N VAL A 10 20.04 -1.33 -23.56
CA VAL A 10 18.83 -2.12 -23.83
C VAL A 10 17.73 -1.82 -22.82
N TYR A 11 16.55 -1.44 -23.32
CA TYR A 11 15.34 -1.27 -22.51
C TYR A 11 14.87 -2.62 -21.95
N ASN A 12 14.53 -2.64 -20.65
CA ASN A 12 14.04 -3.84 -19.98
C ASN A 12 12.64 -3.57 -19.42
N ALA A 13 11.64 -4.10 -20.12
CA ALA A 13 10.24 -3.93 -19.78
C ALA A 13 9.90 -4.54 -18.42
N ASP A 14 10.41 -5.74 -18.12
CA ASP A 14 10.12 -6.45 -16.87
C ASP A 14 10.49 -5.59 -15.66
N ALA A 15 11.70 -5.03 -15.64
CA ALA A 15 12.16 -4.15 -14.57
C ALA A 15 11.35 -2.84 -14.52
N ALA A 16 11.10 -2.22 -15.68
CA ALA A 16 10.35 -0.97 -15.76
C ALA A 16 8.92 -1.11 -15.23
N HIS A 17 8.25 -2.23 -15.51
CA HIS A 17 6.89 -2.52 -15.05
C HIS A 17 6.83 -3.11 -13.64
N THR A 18 7.92 -3.70 -13.15
CA THR A 18 7.99 -4.22 -11.78
C THR A 18 8.26 -3.11 -10.75
N LEU A 19 9.04 -2.09 -11.09
CA LEU A 19 9.41 -1.03 -10.15
C LEU A 19 8.21 -0.31 -9.49
N PRO A 20 7.16 0.11 -10.22
CA PRO A 20 5.98 0.71 -9.59
C PRO A 20 5.25 -0.22 -8.62
N ALA A 21 5.18 -1.52 -8.96
CA ALA A 21 4.57 -2.52 -8.10
C ALA A 21 5.39 -2.71 -6.80
N VAL A 22 6.72 -2.76 -6.90
CA VAL A 22 7.61 -2.83 -5.73
C VAL A 22 7.42 -1.61 -4.82
N LEU A 23 7.35 -0.41 -5.39
CA LEU A 23 7.09 0.82 -4.62
C LEU A 23 5.73 0.78 -3.92
N THR A 24 4.70 0.27 -4.60
CA THR A 24 3.36 0.13 -4.03
C THR A 24 3.34 -0.90 -2.91
N GLU A 25 3.93 -2.09 -3.10
CA GLU A 25 3.95 -3.18 -2.13
C GLU A 25 4.84 -2.90 -0.90
N MET A 26 5.75 -1.92 -0.97
CA MET A 26 6.45 -1.37 0.21
C MET A 26 5.54 -0.53 1.12
N LEU A 27 4.48 0.07 0.55
CA LEU A 27 3.57 0.98 1.25
C LEU A 27 2.23 0.31 1.60
N VAL A 28 1.70 -0.54 0.73
CA VAL A 28 0.41 -1.20 0.89
C VAL A 28 0.47 -2.58 0.25
N GLN A 29 0.12 -3.61 1.02
CA GLN A 29 -0.11 -4.95 0.49
C GLN A 29 -1.56 -5.34 0.73
N SER A 30 -2.14 -6.10 -0.19
CA SER A 30 -3.49 -6.65 0.02
C SER A 30 -3.61 -8.07 -0.53
N THR A 31 -4.36 -8.89 0.20
CA THR A 31 -4.92 -10.17 -0.27
C THR A 31 -6.45 -10.05 -0.22
N PRO A 32 -7.22 -11.08 -0.64
CA PRO A 32 -8.68 -11.04 -0.50
C PRO A 32 -9.18 -10.86 0.93
N ASP A 33 -8.36 -11.18 1.94
CA ASP A 33 -8.70 -11.25 3.37
C ASP A 33 -7.80 -10.38 4.26
N ARG A 34 -6.78 -9.70 3.72
CA ARG A 34 -5.80 -8.93 4.50
C ARG A 34 -5.43 -7.61 3.84
N LEU A 35 -5.24 -6.59 4.66
CA LEU A 35 -4.62 -5.30 4.34
C LEU A 35 -3.38 -5.11 5.21
N VAL A 36 -2.23 -4.83 4.60
CA VAL A 36 -1.00 -4.47 5.33
C VAL A 36 -0.62 -3.04 4.97
N LEU A 37 -0.50 -2.18 5.96
CA LEU A 37 -0.14 -0.77 5.80
C LEU A 37 1.31 -0.52 6.22
N LEU A 38 2.03 0.21 5.38
CA LEU A 38 3.42 0.63 5.57
C LEU A 38 4.38 -0.50 6.03
N PRO A 39 4.34 -1.70 5.40
CA PRO A 39 5.18 -2.83 5.83
C PRO A 39 6.68 -2.57 5.68
N ALA A 40 7.08 -1.69 4.75
CA ALA A 40 8.48 -1.43 4.44
C ALA A 40 8.69 0.02 3.95
N LEU A 41 8.15 1.01 4.67
CA LEU A 41 8.32 2.43 4.32
C LEU A 41 9.83 2.79 4.22
N PRO A 42 10.32 3.22 3.04
CA PRO A 42 11.73 3.58 2.90
C PRO A 42 12.09 4.80 3.74
N SER A 43 13.19 4.74 4.50
CA SER A 43 13.68 5.86 5.33
C SER A 43 14.01 7.13 4.54
N ALA A 44 14.25 7.01 3.23
CA ALA A 44 14.46 8.13 2.31
C ALA A 44 13.18 8.95 2.05
N TYR A 45 11.99 8.41 2.38
CA TYR A 45 10.69 9.06 2.14
C TYR A 45 9.94 9.23 3.48
N PRO A 46 10.36 10.18 4.33
CA PRO A 46 9.77 10.38 5.65
C PRO A 46 8.33 10.92 5.59
N GLU A 47 7.91 11.45 4.44
CA GLU A 47 6.56 11.95 4.18
C GLU A 47 6.18 11.70 2.73
N GLY A 48 4.87 11.60 2.45
CA GLY A 48 4.38 11.39 1.11
C GLY A 48 2.91 11.01 1.02
N ALA A 49 2.49 10.68 -0.19
CA ALA A 49 1.14 10.22 -0.49
C ALA A 49 1.13 9.16 -1.60
N LEU A 50 0.22 8.21 -1.48
CA LEU A 50 -0.11 7.19 -2.47
C LEU A 50 -1.64 7.20 -2.65
N ARG A 51 -2.13 7.32 -3.89
CA ARG A 51 -3.56 7.52 -4.17
C ARG A 51 -4.09 6.52 -5.19
N GLY A 52 -5.36 6.15 -5.04
CA GLY A 52 -6.08 5.30 -6.00
C GLY A 52 -5.63 3.84 -6.01
N VAL A 53 -5.05 3.34 -4.91
CA VAL A 53 -4.61 1.94 -4.83
C VAL A 53 -5.83 1.04 -4.79
N ARG A 54 -5.90 0.05 -5.68
CA ARG A 54 -6.97 -0.96 -5.67
C ARG A 54 -6.55 -2.17 -4.87
N THR A 55 -7.34 -2.53 -3.87
CA THR A 55 -7.09 -3.70 -3.04
C THR A 55 -7.68 -4.97 -3.65
N ARG A 56 -7.11 -6.13 -3.31
CA ARG A 56 -7.64 -7.43 -3.76
C ARG A 56 -9.00 -7.78 -3.15
N PHE A 57 -9.36 -7.14 -2.04
CA PHE A 57 -10.69 -7.24 -1.44
C PHE A 57 -11.70 -6.21 -1.99
N GLY A 58 -11.38 -5.50 -3.08
CA GLY A 58 -12.34 -4.66 -3.81
C GLY A 58 -12.63 -3.31 -3.16
N ALA A 59 -11.60 -2.66 -2.62
CA ALA A 59 -11.65 -1.27 -2.20
C ALA A 59 -10.65 -0.40 -2.97
N GLU A 60 -10.90 0.90 -3.02
CA GLU A 60 -9.90 1.92 -3.32
C GLU A 60 -9.27 2.43 -2.03
N LEU A 61 -7.98 2.78 -2.06
CA LEU A 61 -7.24 3.24 -0.90
C LEU A 61 -6.36 4.45 -1.27
N ASP A 62 -6.48 5.50 -0.46
CA ASP A 62 -5.53 6.61 -0.40
C ASP A 62 -4.78 6.56 0.92
N LEU A 63 -3.47 6.81 0.88
CA LEU A 63 -2.56 6.80 2.02
C LEU A 63 -1.73 8.09 2.00
N THR A 64 -1.69 8.80 3.12
CA THR A 64 -0.75 9.89 3.37
C THR A 64 0.05 9.58 4.64
N TRP A 65 1.34 9.93 4.65
CA TRP A 65 2.17 9.71 5.84
C TRP A 65 3.13 10.88 6.06
N THR A 66 3.52 11.03 7.32
CA THR A 66 4.58 11.92 7.80
C THR A 66 5.42 11.17 8.85
N ARG A 67 6.34 11.87 9.50
CA ARG A 67 7.09 11.34 10.65
C ARG A 67 6.19 11.05 11.86
N ASP A 68 5.03 11.68 11.94
CA ASP A 68 4.14 11.63 13.10
C ASP A 68 3.08 10.52 12.97
N GLY A 69 2.95 9.91 11.79
CA GLY A 69 2.00 8.84 11.52
C GLY A 69 1.47 8.85 10.10
N ALA A 70 0.32 8.20 9.91
CA ALA A 70 -0.31 8.08 8.60
C ALA A 70 -1.84 8.16 8.68
N VAL A 71 -2.46 8.65 7.61
CA VAL A 71 -3.90 8.63 7.41
C VAL A 71 -4.21 7.79 6.19
N VAL A 72 -5.17 6.88 6.33
CA VAL A 72 -5.62 6.00 5.25
C VAL A 72 -7.11 6.17 5.07
N VAL A 73 -7.54 6.42 3.83
CA VAL A 73 -8.95 6.46 3.44
C VAL A 73 -9.23 5.25 2.57
N ILE A 74 -10.16 4.41 3.00
CA ILE A 74 -10.54 3.18 2.31
C ILE A 74 -11.98 3.33 1.83
N ARG A 75 -12.20 3.14 0.52
CA ARG A 75 -13.49 3.22 -0.15
C ARG A 75 -13.90 1.85 -0.68
N PRO A 76 -14.56 1.01 0.14
CA PRO A 76 -14.97 -0.33 -0.23
C PRO A 76 -16.16 -0.33 -1.20
N ALA A 77 -16.06 -1.11 -2.28
CA ALA A 77 -17.20 -1.37 -3.18
C ALA A 77 -18.13 -2.48 -2.65
N ARG A 78 -17.72 -3.20 -1.60
CA ARG A 78 -18.50 -4.28 -0.97
C ARG A 78 -18.25 -4.32 0.54
N THR A 79 -19.27 -4.71 1.29
CA THR A 79 -19.12 -4.96 2.74
C THR A 79 -18.28 -6.20 2.94
N HIS A 80 -17.18 -6.07 3.68
CA HIS A 80 -16.23 -7.16 3.88
C HIS A 80 -15.45 -6.98 5.19
N ARG A 81 -15.00 -8.09 5.76
CA ARG A 81 -14.09 -8.09 6.90
C ARG A 81 -12.71 -8.54 6.45
N VAL A 82 -11.68 -7.77 6.80
CA VAL A 82 -10.28 -8.09 6.50
C VAL A 82 -9.45 -8.03 7.77
N GLU A 83 -8.34 -8.77 7.81
CA GLU A 83 -7.28 -8.56 8.78
C GLU A 83 -6.49 -7.31 8.39
N LEU A 84 -6.45 -6.30 9.26
CA LEU A 84 -5.57 -5.15 9.14
C LEU A 84 -4.28 -5.44 9.88
N ARG A 85 -3.13 -5.26 9.21
CA ARG A 85 -1.79 -5.35 9.83
C ARG A 85 -1.05 -4.03 9.67
N THR A 86 -0.47 -3.57 10.76
CA THR A 86 0.37 -2.37 10.84
C THR A 86 1.62 -2.69 11.67
N SER A 87 2.47 -1.69 11.89
CA SER A 87 3.60 -1.81 12.83
C SER A 87 3.15 -2.10 14.28
N SER A 88 1.92 -1.75 14.65
CA SER A 88 1.38 -1.94 16.00
C SER A 88 0.71 -3.30 16.24
N GLY A 89 0.53 -4.12 15.20
CA GLY A 89 -0.05 -5.45 15.31
C GLY A 89 -1.08 -5.77 14.24
N ALA A 90 -1.95 -6.74 14.54
CA ALA A 90 -3.03 -7.19 13.66
C ALA A 90 -4.38 -7.07 14.35
N GLU A 91 -5.40 -6.60 13.62
CA GLU A 91 -6.78 -6.51 14.11
C GLU A 91 -7.79 -6.77 12.99
N SER A 92 -9.05 -7.02 13.36
CA SER A 92 -10.14 -7.20 12.39
C SER A 92 -10.72 -5.85 11.99
N LEU A 93 -10.67 -5.51 10.70
CA LEU A 93 -11.29 -4.32 10.12
C LEU A 93 -12.58 -4.70 9.39
N HIS A 94 -13.70 -4.11 9.81
CA HIS A 94 -14.98 -4.25 9.12
C HIS A 94 -15.22 -3.05 8.21
N LEU A 95 -15.35 -3.32 6.91
CA LEU A 95 -15.60 -2.34 5.87
C LEU A 95 -17.05 -2.47 5.39
N VAL A 96 -17.72 -1.34 5.18
CA VAL A 96 -19.12 -1.24 4.74
C VAL A 96 -19.16 -0.59 3.36
N ALA A 97 -19.81 -1.24 2.40
CA ALA A 97 -19.89 -0.73 1.03
C ALA A 97 -20.43 0.71 0.97
N GLY A 98 -19.74 1.59 0.25
CA GLY A 98 -20.17 2.98 0.06
C GLY A 98 -19.87 3.93 1.23
N GLU A 99 -19.26 3.44 2.32
CA GLU A 99 -18.79 4.27 3.42
C GLU A 99 -17.28 4.46 3.35
N ASP A 100 -16.82 5.70 3.42
CA ASP A 100 -15.38 5.99 3.53
C ASP A 100 -14.91 5.63 4.94
N HIS A 101 -13.97 4.69 5.05
CA HIS A 101 -13.33 4.32 6.31
C HIS A 101 -12.01 5.07 6.44
N VAL A 102 -11.90 5.92 7.45
CA VAL A 102 -10.67 6.68 7.76
C VAL A 102 -9.94 6.01 8.93
N LEU A 103 -8.69 5.63 8.70
CA LEU A 103 -7.79 5.08 9.71
C LEU A 103 -6.66 6.06 9.98
N THR A 104 -6.31 6.22 11.26
CA THR A 104 -5.15 7.01 11.68
C THR A 104 -4.16 6.09 12.38
N LEU A 105 -2.95 6.00 11.82
CA LEU A 105 -1.82 5.29 12.41
C LEU A 105 -0.93 6.28 13.13
N ARG A 106 -0.48 5.94 14.34
CA ARG A 106 0.53 6.74 15.06
C ARG A 106 1.93 6.42 14.55
N ALA A 107 2.86 7.34 14.76
CA ALA A 107 4.28 7.15 14.51
C ALA A 107 4.80 5.83 15.11
N TRP A 108 5.76 5.25 14.39
CA TRP A 108 6.47 4.01 14.68
C TRP A 108 7.81 4.27 15.35
#